data_AF-A0A7Y4SGS9-F1
#
_entry.id   AF-A0A7Y4SGS9-F1
#
_cell.length_a   1.000
_cell.length_b   1.000
_cell.length_c   1.000
_cell.angle_alpha   90.00
_cell.angle_beta   90.00
_cell.angle_gamma   90.00
#
_symmetry.space_group_name_H-M   'P 1'
#
loop_
_entity.id
_entity.type
_entity.pdbx_description
1 polymer ?
#
loop_
_entity_poly.entity_id
_entity_poly.type
_entity_poly.pdbx_seq_one_letter_code
_entity_poly.pdbx_strand_id
1 'polypeptide(L)' 'MKIICSWCQQEGKTALMGEKPPMTDVRETHGICVVHRHEVEARWQASIHQDSYSATATGLSSKLFHWTSLLQVTEKIRL' A
#
# COMPACT_ATOMS: atom_id res chain seq x y z
N MET A 1 11.18 -32.82 1.98
CA MET A 1 10.46 -31.88 2.87
C MET A 1 9.34 -31.21 2.11
N LYS A 2 8.13 -31.16 2.65
CA LYS A 2 7.00 -30.45 2.02
C LYS A 2 7.10 -28.95 2.28
N ILE A 3 6.70 -28.14 1.31
CA ILE A 3 6.61 -26.70 1.44
C ILE A 3 5.13 -26.32 1.54
N ILE A 4 4.73 -25.75 2.66
CA ILE A 4 3.34 -25.44 3.01
C ILE A 4 3.17 -23.92 3.09
N CYS A 5 2.14 -23.39 2.44
CA CYS A 5 1.72 -22.00 2.63
C CYS A 5 1.01 -21.87 3.98
N SER A 6 1.60 -21.15 4.93
CA SER A 6 1.03 -20.98 6.27
C SER A 6 -0.34 -20.29 6.25
N TRP A 7 -0.53 -19.34 5.33
CA TRP A 7 -1.79 -18.63 5.22
C TRP A 7 -2.88 -19.53 4.62
N CYS A 8 -2.61 -20.26 3.51
CA CYS A 8 -3.58 -21.24 2.99
C CYS A 8 -3.94 -22.30 4.04
N GLN A 9 -2.97 -22.77 4.83
CA GLN A 9 -3.21 -23.75 5.90
C GLN A 9 -4.17 -23.18 6.96
N GLN A 10 -3.96 -21.91 7.36
CA GLN A 10 -4.84 -21.23 8.32
C GLN A 10 -6.25 -21.00 7.74
N GLU A 11 -6.38 -20.78 6.43
CA GLU A 11 -7.68 -20.69 5.73
C GLU A 11 -8.36 -22.04 5.50
N GLY A 12 -7.73 -23.16 5.87
CA GLY A 12 -8.23 -24.51 5.58
C GLY A 12 -8.22 -24.87 4.09
N LYS A 13 -7.44 -24.16 3.28
CA LYS A 13 -7.27 -24.40 1.83
C LYS A 13 -6.09 -25.33 1.57
N THR A 14 -6.00 -25.83 0.33
CA THR A 14 -4.82 -26.58 -0.13
C THR A 14 -3.56 -25.72 0.00
N ALA A 15 -2.68 -26.12 0.91
CA ALA A 15 -1.50 -25.34 1.28
C ALA A 15 -0.19 -25.89 0.70
N LEU A 16 -0.19 -27.08 0.08
CA LEU A 16 1.01 -27.66 -0.51
C LEU A 16 1.47 -26.85 -1.73
N MET A 17 2.65 -26.23 -1.62
CA MET A 17 3.27 -25.45 -2.70
C MET A 17 4.29 -26.26 -3.50
N GLY A 18 4.83 -27.33 -2.91
CA GLY A 18 5.82 -28.19 -3.53
C GLY A 18 6.67 -28.94 -2.51
N GLU A 19 7.80 -29.46 -2.96
CA GLU A 19 8.75 -30.21 -2.14
C GLU A 19 10.16 -29.67 -2.35
N LYS A 20 10.99 -29.74 -1.31
CA LYS A 20 12.44 -29.49 -1.40
C LYS A 20 13.25 -30.68 -0.89
N PRO A 21 14.49 -30.85 -1.38
CA PRO A 21 15.42 -31.83 -0.87
C PRO A 21 15.69 -31.66 0.64
N PRO A 22 16.00 -32.74 1.36
CA PRO A 22 15.88 -34.14 0.91
C PRO A 22 14.42 -34.58 0.78
N MET A 23 14.09 -35.34 -0.29
CA MET A 23 12.72 -35.76 -0.58
C MET A 23 12.19 -36.82 0.40
N THR A 24 13.10 -37.54 1.06
CA THR A 24 12.78 -38.54 2.09
C THR A 24 12.40 -37.92 3.44
N ASP A 25 12.70 -36.64 3.66
CA ASP A 25 12.33 -35.96 4.90
C ASP A 25 10.84 -35.55 4.85
N VAL A 26 10.06 -36.14 5.76
CA VAL A 26 8.61 -35.93 5.92
C VAL A 26 8.25 -34.61 6.57
N ARG A 27 9.24 -33.88 7.12
CA ARG A 27 9.00 -32.60 7.78
C ARG A 27 8.46 -31.56 6.81
N GLU A 28 7.73 -30.63 7.38
CA GLU A 28 7.17 -29.47 6.68
C GLU A 28 8.08 -28.25 6.85
N THR A 29 8.10 -27.42 5.81
CA THR A 29 8.65 -26.07 5.82
C THR A 29 7.56 -25.11 5.43
N HIS A 30 7.56 -23.94 6.06
CA HIS A 30 6.49 -22.96 5.92
C HIS A 30 6.93 -21.78 5.05
N GLY A 31 6.01 -21.27 4.22
CA GLY A 31 6.20 -20.10 3.37
C GLY A 31 4.86 -19.42 3.03
N ILE A 32 4.88 -18.54 2.02
CA ILE A 32 3.69 -17.86 1.49
C ILE A 32 3.60 -18.13 -0.02
N CYS A 33 2.42 -18.54 -0.50
CA CYS A 33 2.20 -18.81 -1.91
C CYS A 33 2.17 -17.51 -2.73
N VAL A 34 2.29 -17.62 -4.06
CA VAL A 34 2.28 -16.45 -4.95
C VAL A 34 1.03 -15.57 -4.77
N VAL A 35 -0.13 -16.19 -4.56
CA VAL A 35 -1.40 -15.48 -4.36
C VAL A 35 -1.35 -14.62 -3.09
N HIS A 36 -1.00 -15.25 -1.96
CA HIS A 36 -0.92 -14.53 -0.68
C HIS A 36 0.25 -13.56 -0.64
N ARG A 37 1.35 -13.80 -1.36
CA ARG A 37 2.45 -12.84 -1.53
C ARG A 37 1.92 -11.55 -2.17
N HIS A 38 1.16 -11.67 -3.26
CA HIS A 38 0.58 -10.50 -3.91
C HIS A 38 -0.42 -9.76 -3.01
N GLU A 39 -1.14 -10.48 -2.16
CA GLU A 39 -2.01 -9.83 -1.17
C GLU A 39 -1.22 -9.02 -0.13
N VAL A 40 -0.09 -9.56 0.38
CA VAL A 40 0.81 -8.82 1.27
C VAL A 40 1.36 -7.58 0.57
N GLU A 41 1.85 -7.73 -0.66
CA GLU A 41 2.41 -6.64 -1.47
C GLU A 41 1.37 -5.52 -1.70
N ALA A 42 0.14 -5.88 -2.09
CA ALA A 42 -0.93 -4.93 -2.32
C ALA A 42 -1.31 -4.18 -1.03
N ARG A 43 -1.41 -4.89 0.10
CA ARG A 43 -1.71 -4.29 1.41
C ARG A 43 -0.61 -3.32 1.85
N TRP A 44 0.66 -3.67 1.61
CA TRP A 44 1.80 -2.81 1.90
C TRP A 44 1.82 -1.55 1.03
N GLN A 45 1.54 -1.67 -0.27
CA GLN A 45 1.45 -0.52 -1.16
C GLN A 45 0.33 0.44 -0.73
N ALA A 46 -0.84 -0.10 -0.37
CA ALA A 46 -1.97 0.69 0.10
C ALA A 46 -1.65 1.48 1.38
N SER A 47 -0.91 0.90 2.33
CA SER A 47 -0.51 1.62 3.55
C SER A 47 0.42 2.79 3.25
N ILE A 48 1.38 2.63 2.33
CA ILE A 48 2.27 3.72 1.91
C ILE A 48 1.47 4.87 1.27
N HIS A 49 0.49 4.56 0.42
CA HIS A 49 -0.35 5.59 -0.20
C HIS A 49 -1.22 6.32 0.84
N GLN A 50 -1.74 5.63 1.84
CA GLN A 50 -2.53 6.25 2.90
C GLN A 50 -1.71 7.22 3.77
N ASP A 51 -0.46 6.87 4.09
CA ASP A 51 0.45 7.75 4.82
C ASP A 51 0.79 9.01 4.02
N SER A 52 0.99 8.85 2.70
CA SER A 52 1.29 9.99 1.81
C SER A 52 0.11 10.96 1.68
N TYR A 53 -1.13 10.45 1.57
CA TYR A 53 -2.33 11.29 1.51
C TYR A 53 -2.59 12.01 2.84
N SER A 54 -2.38 11.32 3.97
CA SER A 54 -2.55 11.89 5.32
C SER A 54 -1.54 13.01 5.62
N ALA A 55 -0.30 12.90 5.09
CA ALA A 55 0.71 13.96 5.18
C ALA A 55 0.35 15.20 4.33
N THR A 56 -0.32 15.02 3.18
CA THR A 56 -0.80 16.16 2.37
C THR A 56 -2.08 16.80 2.91
N ALA A 57 -2.93 16.04 3.60
CA ALA A 57 -4.19 16.55 4.17
C ALA A 57 -4.00 17.36 5.46
N THR A 58 -2.86 17.27 6.13
CA THR A 58 -2.50 18.12 7.28
C THR A 58 -1.72 19.38 6.91
N GLY A 59 -1.48 19.61 5.61
CA GLY A 59 -0.72 20.75 5.08
C GLY A 59 -1.56 21.92 4.52
N LEU A 60 -2.90 21.89 4.61
CA LEU A 60 -3.73 23.08 4.37
C LEU A 60 -4.00 23.79 5.68
N SER A 61 -2.93 24.32 6.29
CA SER A 61 -3.05 25.43 7.23
C SER A 61 -3.50 26.65 6.43
N SER A 62 -4.74 27.06 6.64
CA SER A 62 -5.47 28.15 5.97
C SER A 62 -4.87 29.56 6.19
N LYS A 63 -3.55 29.73 6.13
CA LYS A 63 -2.88 31.01 6.40
C LYS A 63 -1.90 31.43 5.30
N LEU A 64 -2.26 31.32 4.03
CA LEU A 64 -1.53 32.00 2.96
C LEU A 64 -2.48 32.46 1.83
N PHE A 65 -3.44 33.32 2.18
CA PHE A 65 -4.07 34.24 1.21
C PHE A 65 -4.22 35.61 1.86
N HIS A 66 -3.08 36.26 2.12
CA HIS A 66 -3.05 37.67 2.45
C HIS A 66 -1.78 38.26 1.84
N TRP A 67 -1.72 38.38 0.50
CA TRP A 67 -0.80 39.27 -0.25
C TRP A 67 -1.12 39.31 -1.75
N THR A 68 -2.35 39.66 -2.10
CA THR A 68 -2.64 40.33 -3.38
C THR A 68 -3.64 41.45 -3.13
N SER A 69 -3.18 42.47 -2.40
CA SER A 69 -3.75 43.80 -2.47
C SER A 69 -2.64 44.70 -2.99
N LEU A 70 -2.77 45.09 -4.25
CA LEU A 70 -2.19 46.24 -4.97
C LEU A 70 -2.07 45.84 -6.45
N LEU A 71 -2.69 46.63 -7.34
CA LEU A 71 -2.97 46.40 -8.78
C LEU A 71 -4.32 45.66 -8.96
N GLN A 72 -5.45 46.25 -9.37
CA GLN A 72 -5.71 47.43 -10.19
C GLN A 72 -7.00 48.12 -9.73
N VAL A 73 -6.84 49.27 -9.06
CA VAL A 73 -7.84 50.34 -9.07
C VAL A 73 -7.66 51.08 -10.40
N THR A 74 -8.78 51.49 -11.00
CA THR A 74 -8.99 52.27 -12.23
C THR A 74 -8.94 51.51 -13.56
N GLU A 75 -10.11 51.17 -14.12
CA GLU A 75 -10.65 51.90 -15.28
C GLU A 75 -12.15 51.63 -15.43
N LYS A 76 -12.94 52.46 -14.74
CA LYS A 76 -14.31 52.77 -15.11
C LYS A 76 -14.22 54.15 -15.76
N ILE A 77 -14.57 54.27 -17.05
CA ILE A 77 -15.02 55.46 -17.82
C ILE A 77 -14.45 55.42 -19.26
N ARG A 78 -15.36 55.61 -20.24
CA ARG A 78 -15.21 55.71 -21.73
C ARG A 78 -15.12 54.36 -22.44
N LEU A 79 -16.00 53.97 -23.36
CA LEU A 79 -16.86 54.70 -24.31
C LEU A 79 -18.25 54.05 -24.41
#